data_AF-A0A1V9YF99-F1
#
_entry.id   AF-A0A1V9YF99-F1
#
_cell.length_a   1.000
_cell.length_b   1.000
_cell.length_c   1.000
_cell.angle_alpha   90.00
_cell.angle_beta   90.00
_cell.angle_gamma   90.00
#
_symmetry.space_group_name_H-M   'P 1'
#
loop_
_entity.id
_entity.type
_entity.pdbx_description
1 polymer ?
#
loop_
_entity_poly.entity_id
_entity_poly.type
_entity_poly.pdbx_seq_one_letter_code
_entity_poly.pdbx_strand_id
1 'polypeptide(L)'
;MHLSHKATSLLGVVYLCVSVGGSVWFIVLIAPYMSNDLYWPDFALTGAHSYLLDVYRLHLLTAQAGSFDLFAESEAIAKDYNTPTTTREMQAAYARSVLYQQTSMRGAVVAIRDAPAYLSAELYTQYCWVDFDKRWEVAHTVRRQERCYANYSANAAVYIESVFRNVHWDEFVNAYGDQFALYIGDAVVATARGDVWLASVQGAKLSVDAEVAYWTTKGATAFTLQWSNMFQVGVFETIEVQNALGGHQQLSTTDVAFENIGTGWTTQVCNWGIFNDFYAASIANGSLVRSATNYIGDGSLEDISGPYPTTPASII
;
A
#
# COMPACT_ATOMS: atom_id res chain seq x y z
N MET A 1 -32.79 73.06 15.96
CA MET A 1 -34.03 72.24 16.02
C MET A 1 -33.85 71.19 17.09
N HIS A 2 -34.45 71.37 18.26
CA HIS A 2 -34.48 70.31 19.29
C HIS A 2 -35.66 69.38 18.98
N LEU A 3 -35.38 68.11 18.67
CA LEU A 3 -36.44 67.10 18.58
C LEU A 3 -37.12 66.96 19.95
N SER A 4 -38.46 66.89 19.96
CA SER A 4 -39.23 66.56 21.16
C SER A 4 -38.78 65.21 21.71
N HIS A 5 -38.72 65.07 23.04
CA HIS A 5 -38.41 63.80 23.72
C HIS A 5 -39.23 62.61 23.19
N LYS A 6 -40.48 62.86 22.78
CA LYS A 6 -41.35 61.86 22.16
C LYS A 6 -40.86 61.42 20.77
N ALA A 7 -40.38 62.36 19.95
CA ALA A 7 -39.83 62.08 18.63
C ALA A 7 -38.50 61.32 18.72
N THR A 8 -37.63 61.68 19.68
CA THR A 8 -36.38 60.95 19.94
C THR A 8 -36.64 59.51 20.39
N SER A 9 -37.65 59.31 21.25
CA SER A 9 -38.05 57.97 21.72
C SER A 9 -38.60 57.12 20.57
N LEU A 10 -39.43 57.68 19.70
CA LEU A 10 -39.97 56.99 18.54
C LEU A 10 -38.86 56.59 17.55
N LEU A 11 -37.92 57.48 17.27
CA LEU A 11 -36.75 57.18 16.42
C LEU A 11 -35.89 56.05 17.01
N GLY A 12 -35.72 56.02 18.34
CA GLY A 12 -35.03 54.92 19.03
C GLY A 12 -35.75 53.58 18.85
N VAL A 13 -37.08 53.56 18.98
CA VAL A 13 -37.89 52.35 18.76
C VAL A 13 -37.81 51.88 17.30
N VAL A 14 -37.94 52.80 16.34
CA VAL A 14 -37.81 52.48 14.90
C VAL A 14 -36.43 51.94 14.58
N TYR A 15 -35.38 52.57 15.10
CA TYR A 15 -34.00 52.10 14.93
C TYR A 15 -33.83 50.67 15.47
N LEU A 16 -34.34 50.38 16.68
CA LEU A 16 -34.29 49.04 17.26
C LEU A 16 -35.05 48.02 16.40
N CYS A 17 -36.27 48.33 15.96
CA CYS A 17 -37.05 47.43 15.11
C CYS A 17 -36.34 47.15 13.78
N VAL A 18 -35.77 48.16 13.13
CA VAL A 18 -35.02 48.01 11.88
C VAL A 18 -33.75 47.20 12.10
N SER A 19 -33.04 47.43 13.21
CA SER A 19 -31.78 46.73 13.52
C SER A 19 -32.02 45.26 13.84
N VAL A 20 -33.05 44.96 14.64
CA VAL A 20 -33.47 43.58 14.94
C VAL A 20 -34.00 42.90 13.68
N GLY A 21 -34.84 43.58 12.89
CA GLY A 21 -35.36 43.07 11.62
C GLY A 21 -34.24 42.76 10.62
N GLY A 22 -33.24 43.65 10.51
CA GLY A 22 -32.06 43.44 9.68
C GLY A 22 -31.19 42.28 10.15
N SER A 23 -31.07 42.08 11.47
CA SER A 23 -30.33 40.96 12.05
C SER A 23 -31.03 39.62 11.77
N VAL A 24 -32.35 39.57 11.93
CA VAL A 24 -33.15 38.38 11.57
C VAL A 24 -33.06 38.10 10.08
N TRP A 25 -33.17 39.13 9.24
CA TRP A 25 -33.02 38.99 7.79
C TRP A 25 -31.65 38.46 7.39
N PHE A 26 -30.58 38.94 8.02
CA PHE A 26 -29.22 38.44 7.80
C PHE A 26 -29.09 36.95 8.15
N ILE A 27 -29.63 36.52 9.29
CA ILE A 27 -29.62 35.10 9.67
C ILE A 27 -30.36 34.24 8.65
N VAL A 28 -31.54 34.69 8.17
CA VAL A 28 -32.31 33.98 7.15
C VAL A 28 -31.52 33.85 5.84
N LEU A 29 -30.77 34.89 5.48
CA LEU A 29 -29.94 34.89 4.26
C LEU A 29 -28.76 33.93 4.35
N ILE A 30 -28.07 33.86 5.49
CA ILE A 30 -26.87 33.01 5.65
C ILE A 30 -27.20 31.57 6.07
N ALA A 31 -28.41 31.31 6.59
CA ALA A 31 -28.80 30.00 7.12
C ALA A 31 -28.55 28.82 6.15
N PRO A 32 -28.83 28.92 4.83
CA PRO A 32 -28.53 27.83 3.89
C PRO A 32 -27.03 27.54 3.77
N TYR A 33 -26.19 28.59 3.81
CA TYR A 33 -24.75 28.47 3.74
C TYR A 33 -24.18 27.85 5.02
N MET A 34 -24.69 28.26 6.19
CA MET A 34 -24.25 27.74 7.48
C MET A 34 -24.79 26.34 7.83
N SER A 35 -25.41 25.64 6.87
CA SER A 35 -25.91 24.28 7.07
C SER A 35 -24.81 23.22 7.14
N ASN A 36 -23.59 23.56 6.71
CA ASN A 36 -22.40 22.72 6.74
C ASN A 36 -21.12 23.56 6.88
N ASP A 37 -20.02 22.90 7.22
CA ASP A 37 -18.72 23.56 7.46
C ASP A 37 -18.03 24.06 6.18
N LEU A 38 -18.55 23.70 5.00
CA LEU A 38 -18.06 24.18 3.70
C LEU A 38 -18.65 25.52 3.31
N TYR A 39 -19.66 26.03 4.03
CA TYR A 39 -20.44 27.20 3.61
C TYR A 39 -21.03 27.04 2.20
N TRP A 40 -21.32 25.80 1.77
CA TRP A 40 -21.84 25.49 0.44
C TRP A 40 -23.32 25.13 0.56
N PRO A 41 -24.25 25.99 0.09
CA PRO A 41 -25.68 25.73 0.21
C PRO A 41 -26.06 24.44 -0.53
N ASP A 42 -26.98 23.68 0.03
CA ASP A 42 -27.48 22.40 -0.52
C ASP A 42 -26.41 21.31 -0.71
N PHE A 43 -25.23 21.45 -0.10
CA PHE A 43 -24.22 20.39 -0.02
C PHE A 43 -24.65 19.32 0.99
N ALA A 44 -25.67 18.56 0.63
CA ALA A 44 -26.21 17.46 1.42
C ALA A 44 -25.44 16.15 1.18
N LEU A 45 -25.44 15.28 2.19
CA LEU A 45 -24.83 13.93 2.13
C LEU A 45 -25.39 13.12 0.95
N THR A 46 -26.69 13.26 0.68
CA THR A 46 -27.36 12.82 -0.56
C THR A 46 -27.30 13.94 -1.60
N GLY A 47 -26.95 13.63 -2.84
CA GLY A 47 -26.78 14.64 -3.90
C GLY A 47 -25.33 15.07 -4.06
N ALA A 48 -25.07 16.37 -3.88
CA ALA A 48 -23.81 17.03 -4.24
C ALA A 48 -22.58 16.43 -3.55
N HIS A 49 -22.67 16.07 -2.27
CA HIS A 49 -21.54 15.45 -1.57
C HIS A 49 -21.17 14.10 -2.19
N SER A 50 -22.15 13.19 -2.32
CA SER A 50 -21.90 11.87 -2.91
C SER A 50 -21.41 11.95 -4.36
N TYR A 51 -21.95 12.88 -5.17
CA TYR A 51 -21.48 13.14 -6.53
C TYR A 51 -20.02 13.58 -6.57
N LEU A 52 -19.64 14.55 -5.72
CA LEU A 52 -18.27 15.06 -5.66
C LEU A 52 -17.27 13.93 -5.37
N LEU A 53 -17.59 13.05 -4.40
CA LEU A 53 -16.72 11.92 -4.06
C LEU A 53 -16.59 10.93 -5.23
N ASP A 54 -17.69 10.65 -5.95
CA ASP A 54 -17.67 9.71 -7.08
C ASP A 54 -16.87 10.26 -8.28
N VAL A 55 -17.00 11.55 -8.61
CA VAL A 55 -16.20 12.19 -9.66
C VAL A 55 -14.71 12.11 -9.32
N TYR A 56 -14.32 12.48 -8.10
CA TYR A 56 -12.92 12.40 -7.68
C TYR A 56 -12.38 10.96 -7.72
N ARG A 57 -13.16 9.96 -7.29
CA ARG A 57 -12.76 8.55 -7.37
C ARG A 57 -12.53 8.11 -8.82
N LEU A 58 -13.36 8.54 -9.78
CA LEU A 58 -13.18 8.22 -11.21
C LEU A 58 -11.86 8.77 -11.77
N HIS A 59 -11.49 9.99 -11.38
CA HIS A 59 -10.20 10.57 -11.78
C HIS A 59 -9.03 9.83 -11.13
N LEU A 60 -9.12 9.52 -9.83
CA LEU A 60 -8.06 8.80 -9.12
C LEU A 60 -7.84 7.36 -9.64
N LEU A 61 -8.86 6.75 -10.27
CA LEU A 61 -8.70 5.47 -10.97
C LEU A 61 -7.79 5.55 -12.20
N THR A 62 -7.68 6.72 -12.85
CA THR A 62 -7.06 6.85 -14.16
C THR A 62 -5.83 7.77 -14.18
N ALA A 63 -5.73 8.71 -13.25
CA ALA A 63 -4.64 9.67 -13.16
C ALA A 63 -4.22 9.94 -11.72
N GLN A 64 -2.91 10.04 -11.49
CA GLN A 64 -2.35 10.41 -10.18
C GLN A 64 -2.33 11.93 -9.95
N ALA A 65 -2.37 12.73 -11.02
CA ALA A 65 -2.36 14.18 -10.96
C ALA A 65 -3.10 14.77 -12.18
N GLY A 66 -3.81 15.87 -11.96
CA GLY A 66 -4.53 16.58 -13.01
C GLY A 66 -5.42 17.68 -12.46
N SER A 67 -6.00 18.46 -13.36
CA SER A 67 -7.09 19.38 -13.07
C SER A 67 -8.23 19.09 -14.03
N PHE A 68 -9.46 19.09 -13.52
CA PHE A 68 -10.66 18.95 -14.31
C PHE A 68 -11.67 20.02 -13.89
N ASP A 69 -12.59 20.35 -14.80
CA ASP A 69 -13.71 21.22 -14.49
C ASP A 69 -14.86 20.37 -13.99
N LEU A 70 -15.20 20.50 -12.70
CA LEU A 70 -16.28 19.75 -12.06
C LEU A 70 -17.65 19.95 -12.75
N PHE A 71 -17.83 21.09 -13.45
CA PHE A 71 -19.07 21.44 -14.13
C PHE A 71 -19.08 21.08 -15.62
N ALA A 72 -18.02 20.47 -16.15
CA ALA A 72 -17.99 20.02 -17.54
C ALA A 72 -18.96 18.85 -17.76
N GLU A 73 -19.58 18.81 -18.95
CA GLU A 73 -20.49 17.72 -19.33
C GLU A 73 -19.81 16.34 -19.31
N SER A 74 -18.47 16.29 -19.47
CA SER A 74 -17.68 15.06 -19.36
C SER A 74 -17.71 14.41 -17.98
N GLU A 75 -18.00 15.19 -16.93
CA GLU A 75 -18.02 14.71 -15.54
C GLU A 75 -19.39 14.15 -15.13
N ALA A 76 -20.38 14.20 -16.02
CA ALA A 76 -21.72 13.74 -15.72
C ALA A 76 -21.76 12.21 -15.46
N ILE A 77 -22.09 11.83 -14.23
CA ILE A 77 -22.28 10.43 -13.83
C ILE A 77 -23.76 10.09 -13.83
N ALA A 78 -24.17 9.15 -14.68
CA ALA A 78 -25.54 8.64 -14.73
C ALA A 78 -25.86 7.75 -13.51
N LYS A 79 -26.16 8.40 -12.37
CA LYS A 79 -26.50 7.75 -11.09
C LYS A 79 -27.54 8.59 -10.35
N ASP A 80 -28.48 7.92 -9.66
CA ASP A 80 -29.45 8.60 -8.81
C ASP A 80 -28.85 8.89 -7.42
N TYR A 81 -28.50 10.15 -7.19
CA TYR A 81 -27.95 10.61 -5.91
C TYR A 81 -29.01 11.03 -4.88
N ASN A 82 -30.30 10.91 -5.18
CA ASN A 82 -31.37 11.24 -4.25
C ASN A 82 -31.66 10.11 -3.25
N THR A 83 -31.05 8.95 -3.43
CA THR A 83 -31.19 7.83 -2.50
C THR A 83 -30.08 7.86 -1.45
N PRO A 84 -30.32 7.37 -0.22
CA PRO A 84 -29.25 7.14 0.75
C PRO A 84 -28.35 6.01 0.25
N THR A 85 -27.43 6.32 -0.68
CA THR A 85 -26.38 5.39 -1.02
C THR A 85 -25.40 5.35 0.13
N THR A 86 -25.31 4.19 0.79
CA THR A 86 -24.07 3.85 1.50
C THR A 86 -22.95 3.99 0.48
N THR A 87 -21.93 4.80 0.78
CA THR A 87 -20.71 5.13 0.03
C THR A 87 -19.84 3.90 -0.29
N ARG A 88 -20.44 2.81 -0.76
CA ARG A 88 -19.92 1.45 -0.62
C ARG A 88 -19.93 0.64 -1.91
N GLU A 89 -19.83 1.30 -3.06
CA GLU A 89 -19.38 0.64 -4.28
C GLU A 89 -17.90 0.92 -4.50
N MET A 90 -17.09 0.62 -3.48
CA MET A 90 -15.65 0.60 -3.69
C MET A 90 -15.32 -0.68 -4.47
N GLN A 91 -14.61 -0.51 -5.58
CA GLN A 91 -14.06 -1.64 -6.31
C GLN A 91 -13.08 -2.37 -5.39
N ALA A 92 -13.35 -3.65 -5.08
CA ALA A 92 -12.49 -4.46 -4.19
C ALA A 92 -11.03 -4.59 -4.68
N ALA A 93 -10.76 -4.22 -5.93
CA ALA A 93 -9.44 -4.20 -6.54
C ALA A 93 -8.72 -2.83 -6.46
N TYR A 94 -9.39 -1.73 -6.07
CA TYR A 94 -8.85 -0.39 -6.19
C TYR A 94 -7.56 -0.17 -5.38
N ALA A 95 -7.60 -0.42 -4.07
CA ALA A 95 -6.43 -0.30 -3.21
C ALA A 95 -5.24 -1.13 -3.75
N ARG A 96 -5.54 -2.30 -4.30
CA ARG A 96 -4.55 -3.18 -4.93
C ARG A 96 -4.02 -2.57 -6.23
N SER A 97 -4.87 -2.07 -7.11
CA SER A 97 -4.40 -1.45 -8.37
C SER A 97 -3.48 -0.26 -8.11
N VAL A 98 -3.78 0.55 -7.09
CA VAL A 98 -2.90 1.66 -6.67
C VAL A 98 -1.54 1.13 -6.22
N LEU A 99 -1.51 0.12 -5.33
CA LEU A 99 -0.26 -0.48 -4.85
C LEU A 99 0.57 -1.11 -5.97
N TYR A 100 -0.05 -1.89 -6.87
CA TYR A 100 0.66 -2.60 -7.95
C TYR A 100 1.05 -1.69 -9.13
N GLN A 101 0.58 -0.44 -9.17
CA GLN A 101 1.14 0.57 -10.08
C GLN A 101 2.46 1.18 -9.54
N GLN A 102 2.78 0.99 -8.25
CA GLN A 102 3.95 1.57 -7.58
C GLN A 102 5.14 0.58 -7.51
N THR A 103 5.53 -0.03 -8.63
CA THR A 103 6.60 -1.06 -8.70
C THR A 103 8.02 -0.50 -8.89
N SER A 104 8.26 0.75 -8.52
CA SER A 104 9.58 1.36 -8.73
C SER A 104 10.62 0.78 -7.77
N MET A 105 11.84 0.54 -8.25
CA MET A 105 12.94 0.10 -7.39
C MET A 105 13.20 1.08 -6.25
N ARG A 106 13.11 2.39 -6.52
CA ARG A 106 13.24 3.44 -5.51
C ARG A 106 12.18 3.31 -4.42
N GLY A 107 10.92 3.13 -4.82
CA GLY A 107 9.80 2.93 -3.90
C GLY A 107 10.00 1.69 -3.02
N ALA A 108 10.45 0.58 -3.61
CA ALA A 108 10.75 -0.64 -2.86
C ALA A 108 11.89 -0.44 -1.85
N VAL A 109 12.99 0.21 -2.23
CA VAL A 109 14.10 0.52 -1.31
C VAL A 109 13.61 1.35 -0.12
N VAL A 110 12.80 2.38 -0.36
CA VAL A 110 12.23 3.22 0.71
C VAL A 110 11.28 2.39 1.59
N ALA A 111 10.36 1.64 0.98
CA ALA A 111 9.38 0.85 1.71
C ALA A 111 10.01 -0.25 2.59
N ILE A 112 11.02 -0.96 2.09
CA ILE A 112 11.72 -2.01 2.86
C ILE A 112 12.49 -1.39 4.04
N ARG A 113 13.05 -0.19 3.87
CA ARG A 113 13.78 0.53 4.93
C ARG A 113 12.85 1.11 6.00
N ASP A 114 11.62 1.45 5.65
CA ASP A 114 10.64 2.05 6.58
C ASP A 114 9.78 0.96 7.27
N ALA A 115 9.65 -0.21 6.64
CA ALA A 115 8.89 -1.32 7.19
C ALA A 115 9.62 -1.98 8.37
N PRO A 116 8.87 -2.41 9.42
CA PRO A 116 9.41 -3.26 10.46
C PRO A 116 10.05 -4.53 9.90
N ALA A 117 11.25 -4.89 10.36
CA ALA A 117 12.01 -5.97 9.73
C ALA A 117 11.36 -7.36 9.84
N TYR A 118 10.44 -7.58 10.78
CA TYR A 118 9.69 -8.84 10.87
C TYR A 118 8.75 -9.08 9.67
N LEU A 119 8.39 -8.02 8.92
CA LEU A 119 7.60 -8.13 7.68
C LEU A 119 8.47 -8.54 6.47
N SER A 120 9.79 -8.61 6.61
CA SER A 120 10.69 -9.00 5.51
C SER A 120 10.44 -10.42 4.98
N ALA A 121 9.96 -11.32 5.85
CA ALA A 121 9.55 -12.67 5.45
C ALA A 121 8.11 -12.72 4.88
N GLU A 122 7.37 -11.61 4.95
CA GLU A 122 6.00 -11.47 4.44
C GLU A 122 5.94 -10.71 3.11
N LEU A 123 7.10 -10.50 2.48
CA LEU A 123 7.18 -10.09 1.08
C LEU A 123 6.78 -11.27 0.18
N TYR A 124 5.58 -11.19 -0.39
CA TYR A 124 5.06 -12.22 -1.29
C TYR A 124 5.78 -12.22 -2.63
N THR A 125 6.88 -12.93 -2.67
CA THR A 125 7.67 -13.19 -3.86
C THR A 125 8.13 -14.63 -3.83
N GLN A 126 8.42 -15.17 -5.01
CA GLN A 126 8.97 -16.50 -5.15
C GLN A 126 10.47 -16.33 -5.35
N TYR A 127 11.24 -16.39 -4.26
CA TYR A 127 12.69 -16.21 -4.32
C TYR A 127 13.34 -17.23 -5.27
N CYS A 128 14.28 -16.73 -6.07
CA CYS A 128 15.03 -17.49 -7.07
C CYS A 128 16.50 -17.60 -6.66
N TRP A 129 17.06 -16.53 -6.09
CA TRP A 129 18.45 -16.48 -5.68
C TRP A 129 18.63 -15.78 -4.33
N VAL A 130 19.69 -16.16 -3.62
CA VAL A 130 20.12 -15.43 -2.43
C VAL A 130 20.72 -14.09 -2.81
N ASP A 131 21.56 -14.05 -3.85
CA ASP A 131 22.35 -12.89 -4.24
C ASP A 131 22.15 -12.47 -5.69
N PHE A 132 22.45 -11.22 -5.99
CA PHE A 132 22.31 -10.66 -7.33
C PHE A 132 23.22 -11.33 -8.37
N ASP A 133 24.35 -11.90 -7.94
CA ASP A 133 25.27 -12.65 -8.81
C ASP A 133 24.82 -14.09 -9.06
N LYS A 134 23.65 -14.49 -8.53
CA LYS A 134 23.01 -15.79 -8.76
C LYS A 134 23.90 -16.98 -8.36
N ARG A 135 24.77 -16.79 -7.36
CA ARG A 135 25.69 -17.82 -6.86
C ARG A 135 24.95 -18.91 -6.08
N TRP A 136 23.87 -18.54 -5.41
CA TRP A 136 23.08 -19.47 -4.61
C TRP A 136 21.61 -19.46 -5.06
N GLU A 137 21.19 -20.57 -5.63
CA GLU A 137 19.83 -20.83 -6.08
C GLU A 137 18.95 -21.29 -4.92
N VAL A 138 17.72 -20.78 -4.84
CA VAL A 138 16.75 -21.11 -3.77
C VAL A 138 15.35 -21.44 -4.29
N ALA A 139 15.13 -21.45 -5.60
CA ALA A 139 13.82 -21.83 -6.12
C ALA A 139 13.48 -23.28 -5.74
N HIS A 140 12.22 -23.49 -5.36
CA HIS A 140 11.74 -24.75 -4.79
C HIS A 140 11.89 -25.96 -5.71
N THR A 141 11.85 -25.78 -7.03
CA THR A 141 12.06 -26.87 -8.01
C THR A 141 13.03 -26.49 -9.10
N VAL A 142 13.68 -27.49 -9.72
CA VAL A 142 14.57 -27.27 -10.89
C VAL A 142 13.82 -26.51 -11.99
N ARG A 143 12.59 -26.93 -12.31
CA ARG A 143 11.75 -26.28 -13.34
C ARG A 143 11.46 -24.81 -13.00
N ARG A 144 11.21 -24.52 -11.71
CA ARG A 144 11.01 -23.13 -11.28
C ARG A 144 12.31 -22.33 -11.35
N GLN A 145 13.45 -22.94 -11.04
CA GLN A 145 14.75 -22.30 -11.20
C GLN A 145 15.05 -21.98 -12.67
N GLU A 146 14.76 -22.89 -13.60
CA GLU A 146 14.84 -22.64 -15.05
C GLU A 146 13.93 -21.47 -15.47
N ARG A 147 12.69 -21.43 -14.96
CA ARG A 147 11.76 -20.32 -15.18
C ARG A 147 12.29 -18.99 -14.60
N CYS A 148 12.95 -19.02 -13.45
CA CYS A 148 13.62 -17.85 -12.88
C CYS A 148 14.65 -17.27 -13.84
N TYR A 149 15.53 -18.12 -14.39
CA TYR A 149 16.51 -17.69 -15.38
C TYR A 149 15.88 -17.11 -16.65
N ALA A 150 14.81 -17.74 -17.14
CA ALA A 150 14.14 -17.31 -18.36
C ALA A 150 13.41 -15.96 -18.22
N ASN A 151 12.73 -15.75 -17.08
CA ASN A 151 11.68 -14.72 -17.00
C ASN A 151 11.85 -13.69 -15.88
N TYR A 152 12.60 -14.00 -14.82
CA TYR A 152 12.53 -13.21 -13.57
C TYR A 152 13.85 -12.55 -13.17
N SER A 153 14.94 -12.74 -13.89
CA SER A 153 16.24 -12.19 -13.50
C SER A 153 16.29 -10.65 -13.44
N ALA A 154 15.42 -9.96 -14.17
CA ALA A 154 15.34 -8.50 -14.15
C ALA A 154 14.52 -7.94 -12.98
N ASN A 155 13.82 -8.78 -12.22
CA ASN A 155 13.01 -8.36 -11.08
C ASN A 155 13.83 -8.47 -9.78
N ALA A 156 14.18 -7.34 -9.15
CA ALA A 156 14.93 -7.33 -7.89
C ALA A 156 14.20 -8.09 -6.76
N ALA A 157 12.87 -8.20 -6.81
CA ALA A 157 12.08 -8.87 -5.79
C ALA A 157 12.32 -10.39 -5.69
N VAL A 158 12.94 -11.05 -6.67
CA VAL A 158 13.25 -12.49 -6.56
C VAL A 158 14.63 -12.78 -5.95
N TYR A 159 15.36 -11.74 -5.54
CA TYR A 159 16.67 -11.82 -4.90
C TYR A 159 16.56 -11.47 -3.42
N ILE A 160 16.99 -12.36 -2.54
CA ILE A 160 16.98 -12.11 -1.08
C ILE A 160 17.90 -10.93 -0.72
N GLU A 161 19.01 -10.77 -1.43
CA GLU A 161 19.96 -9.66 -1.26
C GLU A 161 19.30 -8.29 -1.39
N SER A 162 18.29 -8.13 -2.25
CA SER A 162 17.55 -6.87 -2.37
C SER A 162 16.89 -6.45 -1.05
N VAL A 163 16.41 -7.43 -0.29
CA VAL A 163 15.77 -7.24 1.01
C VAL A 163 16.85 -6.99 2.08
N PHE A 164 17.86 -7.85 2.17
CA PHE A 164 18.87 -7.77 3.22
C PHE A 164 19.72 -6.51 3.21
N ARG A 165 19.99 -5.95 2.04
CA ARG A 165 20.69 -4.68 1.93
C ARG A 165 19.87 -3.49 2.44
N ASN A 166 18.58 -3.67 2.70
CA ASN A 166 17.64 -2.59 3.00
C ASN A 166 16.85 -2.76 4.30
N VAL A 167 16.77 -3.96 4.86
CA VAL A 167 16.14 -4.18 6.17
C VAL A 167 16.98 -3.60 7.32
N HIS A 168 16.32 -3.27 8.42
CA HIS A 168 16.98 -3.05 9.70
C HIS A 168 17.58 -4.38 10.19
N TRP A 169 18.90 -4.54 9.97
CA TRP A 169 19.59 -5.81 10.19
C TRP A 169 19.41 -6.38 11.60
N ASP A 170 19.53 -5.55 12.64
CA ASP A 170 19.39 -6.01 14.03
C ASP A 170 17.97 -6.50 14.34
N GLU A 171 16.95 -5.83 13.82
CA GLU A 171 15.55 -6.27 13.95
C GLU A 171 15.29 -7.56 13.15
N PHE A 172 15.88 -7.68 11.95
CA PHE A 172 15.78 -8.89 11.14
C PHE A 172 16.41 -10.09 11.87
N VAL A 173 17.61 -9.92 12.43
CA VAL A 173 18.29 -10.99 13.20
C VAL A 173 17.46 -11.40 14.41
N ASN A 174 16.83 -10.44 15.10
CA ASN A 174 15.94 -10.75 16.22
C ASN A 174 14.69 -11.55 15.79
N ALA A 175 14.15 -11.26 14.60
CA ALA A 175 12.93 -11.93 14.11
C ALA A 175 13.21 -13.30 13.44
N TYR A 176 14.27 -13.39 12.63
CA TYR A 176 14.52 -14.53 11.74
C TYR A 176 15.99 -14.97 11.68
N GLY A 177 16.87 -14.43 12.52
CA GLY A 177 18.31 -14.65 12.43
C GLY A 177 18.70 -16.13 12.49
N ASP A 178 18.12 -16.88 13.42
CA ASP A 178 18.42 -18.31 13.59
C ASP A 178 17.94 -19.14 12.40
N GLN A 179 16.71 -18.91 11.94
CA GLN A 179 16.14 -19.59 10.78
C GLN A 179 16.93 -19.27 9.51
N PHE A 180 17.28 -17.99 9.32
CA PHE A 180 18.08 -17.56 8.19
C PHE A 180 19.46 -18.21 8.22
N ALA A 181 20.15 -18.14 9.36
CA ALA A 181 21.48 -18.73 9.52
C ALA A 181 21.45 -20.22 9.17
N LEU A 182 20.52 -20.97 9.75
CA LEU A 182 20.48 -22.42 9.59
C LEU A 182 20.07 -22.86 8.17
N TYR A 183 19.08 -22.21 7.56
CA TYR A 183 18.49 -22.71 6.30
C TYR A 183 19.06 -22.06 5.04
N ILE A 184 19.73 -20.91 5.16
CA ILE A 184 20.37 -20.21 4.03
C ILE A 184 21.82 -19.86 4.35
N GLY A 185 22.06 -19.18 5.48
CA GLY A 185 23.35 -18.61 5.86
C GLY A 185 24.49 -19.62 5.89
N ASP A 186 24.30 -20.77 6.53
CA ASP A 186 25.31 -21.83 6.67
C ASP A 186 25.75 -22.38 5.31
N ALA A 187 24.80 -22.63 4.42
CA ALA A 187 25.08 -23.09 3.06
C ALA A 187 25.82 -22.03 2.24
N VAL A 188 25.47 -20.75 2.43
CA VAL A 188 26.15 -19.63 1.78
C VAL A 188 27.60 -19.51 2.26
N VAL A 189 27.81 -19.45 3.58
CA VAL A 189 29.13 -19.28 4.21
C VAL A 189 30.04 -20.49 3.95
N ALA A 190 29.49 -21.68 3.72
CA ALA A 190 30.26 -22.86 3.32
C ALA A 190 30.91 -22.73 1.92
N THR A 191 30.48 -21.77 1.09
CA THR A 191 31.06 -21.54 -0.25
C THR A 191 32.18 -20.50 -0.23
N ALA A 192 33.02 -20.50 -1.27
CA ALA A 192 34.10 -19.53 -1.40
C ALA A 192 33.56 -18.08 -1.43
N ARG A 193 34.02 -17.25 -0.47
CA ARG A 193 33.61 -15.85 -0.28
C ARG A 193 32.14 -15.63 0.11
N GLY A 194 31.45 -16.67 0.60
CA GLY A 194 30.10 -16.52 1.14
C GLY A 194 30.04 -15.66 2.39
N ASP A 195 31.04 -15.80 3.27
CA ASP A 195 31.29 -14.95 4.44
C ASP A 195 31.45 -13.46 4.08
N VAL A 196 32.22 -13.18 3.03
CA VAL A 196 32.44 -11.81 2.53
C VAL A 196 31.15 -11.22 1.98
N TRP A 197 30.35 -12.02 1.26
CA TRP A 197 29.04 -11.56 0.78
C TRP A 197 28.09 -11.28 1.94
N LEU A 198 28.02 -12.18 2.92
CA LEU A 198 27.14 -12.01 4.08
C LEU A 198 27.51 -10.71 4.81
N ALA A 199 28.79 -10.48 5.10
CA ALA A 199 29.25 -9.23 5.71
C ALA A 199 28.93 -7.97 4.87
N SER A 200 28.81 -8.11 3.54
CA SER A 200 28.53 -6.97 2.64
C SER A 200 27.07 -6.52 2.60
N VAL A 201 26.13 -7.39 2.98
CA VAL A 201 24.70 -7.07 3.04
C VAL A 201 24.26 -6.56 4.41
N GLN A 202 24.99 -6.94 5.47
CA GLN A 202 24.76 -6.49 6.84
C GLN A 202 24.98 -4.98 6.98
N GLY A 203 23.89 -4.22 7.11
CA GLY A 203 23.98 -2.77 7.32
C GLY A 203 24.48 -1.99 6.11
N ALA A 204 24.20 -2.45 4.88
CA ALA A 204 24.56 -1.78 3.63
C ALA A 204 23.84 -0.41 3.47
N LYS A 205 24.34 0.64 4.13
CA LYS A 205 23.75 1.99 4.13
C LYS A 205 24.16 2.82 2.91
N LEU A 206 23.91 2.32 1.71
CA LEU A 206 23.91 3.19 0.53
C LEU A 206 22.74 4.19 0.61
N SER A 207 22.90 5.36 0.01
CA SER A 207 21.75 6.23 -0.25
C SER A 207 20.73 5.48 -1.13
N VAL A 208 19.47 5.90 -1.10
CA VAL A 208 18.41 5.25 -1.90
C VAL A 208 18.81 5.19 -3.38
N ASP A 209 19.33 6.29 -3.94
CA ASP A 209 19.77 6.36 -5.33
C ASP A 209 20.98 5.46 -5.63
N ALA A 210 21.94 5.36 -4.70
CA ALA A 210 23.09 4.48 -4.86
C ALA A 210 22.69 3.00 -4.78
N GLU A 211 21.69 2.65 -3.97
CA GLU A 211 21.17 1.28 -3.90
C GLU A 211 20.40 0.90 -5.17
N VAL A 212 19.56 1.80 -5.70
CA VAL A 212 18.89 1.59 -7.00
C VAL A 212 19.91 1.47 -8.13
N ALA A 213 20.96 2.30 -8.12
CA ALA A 213 22.05 2.19 -9.08
C ALA A 213 22.76 0.83 -8.96
N TYR A 214 23.03 0.37 -7.73
CA TYR A 214 23.61 -0.96 -7.50
C TYR A 214 22.74 -2.08 -8.08
N TRP A 215 21.43 -2.10 -7.80
CA TRP A 215 20.50 -3.09 -8.40
C TRP A 215 20.50 -3.03 -9.92
N THR A 216 20.56 -1.82 -10.49
CA THR A 216 20.62 -1.61 -11.94
C THR A 216 21.92 -2.17 -12.53
N THR A 217 23.07 -2.00 -11.86
CA THR A 217 24.35 -2.61 -12.32
C THR A 217 24.33 -4.14 -12.28
N LYS A 218 23.45 -4.73 -11.47
CA LYS A 218 23.18 -6.16 -11.40
C LYS A 218 22.12 -6.64 -12.41
N GLY A 219 21.60 -5.74 -13.23
CA GLY A 219 20.65 -6.05 -14.31
C GLY A 219 19.18 -6.02 -13.89
N ALA A 220 18.85 -5.55 -12.68
CA ALA A 220 17.47 -5.36 -12.26
C ALA A 220 16.87 -4.09 -12.89
N THR A 221 15.60 -4.16 -13.29
CA THR A 221 14.85 -3.05 -13.90
C THR A 221 13.55 -2.73 -13.15
N ALA A 222 13.08 -3.63 -12.29
CA ALA A 222 11.85 -3.48 -11.53
C ALA A 222 11.94 -4.16 -10.17
N PHE A 223 11.04 -3.79 -9.26
CA PHE A 223 10.77 -4.54 -8.04
C PHE A 223 9.26 -4.80 -8.00
N THR A 224 8.85 -6.03 -8.32
CA THR A 224 7.45 -6.41 -8.42
C THR A 224 7.19 -7.65 -7.58
N LEU A 225 6.38 -7.50 -6.54
CA LEU A 225 5.88 -8.60 -5.72
C LEU A 225 4.75 -9.34 -6.44
N GLN A 226 4.50 -10.58 -6.05
CA GLN A 226 3.34 -11.34 -6.47
C GLN A 226 2.11 -10.94 -5.65
N TRP A 227 0.94 -11.07 -6.28
CA TRP A 227 -0.31 -10.83 -5.58
C TRP A 227 -0.55 -11.85 -4.47
N SER A 228 -0.89 -11.35 -3.29
CA SER A 228 -1.33 -12.15 -2.15
C SER A 228 -2.55 -11.52 -1.49
N ASN A 229 -3.47 -12.35 -1.00
CA ASN A 229 -4.57 -11.94 -0.14
C ASN A 229 -4.35 -12.27 1.33
N MET A 230 -3.11 -12.48 1.78
CA MET A 230 -2.83 -12.53 3.23
C MET A 230 -3.18 -11.17 3.87
N PHE A 231 -2.96 -10.08 3.13
CA PHE A 231 -3.24 -8.74 3.58
C PHE A 231 -4.33 -8.09 2.72
N GLN A 232 -5.31 -7.48 3.39
CA GLN A 232 -6.12 -6.45 2.77
C GLN A 232 -5.24 -5.20 2.63
N VAL A 233 -4.98 -4.81 1.39
CA VAL A 233 -4.31 -3.53 1.10
C VAL A 233 -5.22 -2.41 1.57
N GLY A 234 -4.74 -1.63 2.54
CA GLY A 234 -5.43 -0.44 3.00
C GLY A 234 -5.22 0.72 2.04
N VAL A 235 -6.20 1.62 1.96
CA VAL A 235 -6.10 2.88 1.23
C VAL A 235 -6.89 3.93 1.99
N PHE A 236 -6.28 5.09 2.18
CA PHE A 236 -6.91 6.23 2.80
C PHE A 236 -6.73 7.44 1.89
N GLU A 237 -7.84 7.99 1.43
CA GLU A 237 -7.87 9.11 0.49
C GLU A 237 -8.80 10.19 0.99
N THR A 238 -8.33 11.42 0.85
CA THR A 238 -9.08 12.63 1.20
C THR A 238 -9.03 13.61 0.04
N ILE A 239 -10.08 14.39 -0.10
CA ILE A 239 -10.09 15.62 -0.90
C ILE A 239 -10.14 16.81 0.05
N GLU A 240 -9.45 17.88 -0.31
CA GLU A 240 -9.54 19.15 0.39
C GLU A 240 -10.41 20.11 -0.42
N VAL A 241 -11.46 20.64 0.21
CA VAL A 241 -12.33 21.65 -0.38
C VAL A 241 -12.04 22.98 0.31
N GLN A 242 -11.65 23.97 -0.48
CA GLN A 242 -11.51 25.34 -0.02
C GLN A 242 -12.81 26.11 -0.25
N ASN A 243 -13.37 26.68 0.82
CA ASN A 243 -14.59 27.47 0.75
C ASN A 243 -14.33 28.93 0.35
N ALA A 244 -15.41 29.68 0.11
CA ALA A 244 -15.35 31.08 -0.31
C ALA A 244 -14.71 32.04 0.72
N LEU A 245 -14.59 31.63 1.99
CA LEU A 245 -13.94 32.40 3.05
C LEU A 245 -12.44 32.02 3.19
N GLY A 246 -11.93 31.13 2.34
CA GLY A 246 -10.56 30.62 2.40
C GLY A 246 -10.35 29.53 3.45
N GLY A 247 -11.41 29.01 4.06
CA GLY A 247 -11.34 27.87 4.97
C GLY A 247 -11.19 26.56 4.20
N HIS A 248 -10.37 25.65 4.73
CA HIS A 248 -10.10 24.34 4.13
C HIS A 248 -10.79 23.25 4.95
N GLN A 249 -11.48 22.33 4.29
CA GLN A 249 -12.13 21.18 4.92
C GLN A 249 -11.75 19.91 4.17
N GLN A 250 -11.43 18.85 4.91
CA GLN A 250 -11.10 17.56 4.32
C GLN A 250 -12.32 16.65 4.31
N LEU A 251 -12.57 16.02 3.16
CA LEU A 251 -13.60 14.99 3.00
C LEU A 251 -12.91 13.67 2.66
N SER A 252 -13.16 12.64 3.47
CA SER A 252 -12.68 11.29 3.18
C SER A 252 -13.42 10.70 1.98
N THR A 253 -12.68 10.38 0.92
CA THR A 253 -13.23 9.73 -0.27
C THR A 253 -13.17 8.22 -0.14
N THR A 254 -12.08 7.67 0.39
CA THR A 254 -11.90 6.23 0.51
C THR A 254 -11.23 5.91 1.84
N ASP A 255 -11.77 4.93 2.55
CA ASP A 255 -11.19 4.41 3.78
C ASP A 255 -11.31 2.88 3.78
N VAL A 256 -10.18 2.23 3.49
CA VAL A 256 -10.00 0.79 3.61
C VAL A 256 -8.91 0.58 4.64
N ALA A 257 -9.27 -0.04 5.75
CA ALA A 257 -8.29 -0.44 6.73
C ALA A 257 -7.37 -1.52 6.14
N PHE A 258 -6.08 -1.43 6.46
CA PHE A 258 -5.16 -2.55 6.32
C PHE A 258 -5.57 -3.64 7.32
N GLU A 259 -5.65 -4.88 6.86
CA GLU A 259 -6.04 -6.02 7.69
C GLU A 259 -5.21 -7.25 7.34
N ASN A 260 -4.77 -8.00 8.36
CA ASN A 260 -4.17 -9.31 8.19
C ASN A 260 -5.29 -10.37 8.21
N ILE A 261 -5.52 -11.02 7.06
CA ILE A 261 -6.56 -12.04 6.86
C ILE A 261 -6.17 -13.36 7.54
N GLY A 262 -4.90 -13.56 7.88
CA GLY A 262 -4.42 -14.72 8.63
C GLY A 262 -4.75 -16.04 7.92
N THR A 263 -5.41 -16.96 8.63
CA THR A 263 -5.74 -18.29 8.11
C THR A 263 -6.80 -18.28 6.99
N GLY A 264 -7.47 -17.16 6.74
CA GLY A 264 -8.34 -16.97 5.59
C GLY A 264 -7.59 -16.72 4.27
N TRP A 265 -6.25 -16.76 4.30
CA TRP A 265 -5.37 -16.54 3.16
C TRP A 265 -5.50 -17.64 2.09
N THR A 266 -6.11 -17.32 0.96
CA THR A 266 -6.35 -18.30 -0.11
C THR A 266 -5.27 -18.34 -1.18
N THR A 267 -4.47 -17.28 -1.36
CA THR A 267 -3.37 -17.27 -2.34
C THR A 267 -2.13 -18.00 -1.84
N GLN A 268 -2.14 -18.52 -0.61
CA GLN A 268 -1.10 -19.40 -0.07
C GLN A 268 -0.78 -20.56 -1.02
N VAL A 269 -1.82 -21.05 -1.71
CA VAL A 269 -1.74 -22.08 -2.73
C VAL A 269 -0.75 -21.70 -3.84
N CYS A 270 -0.72 -20.45 -4.29
CA CYS A 270 0.20 -19.98 -5.32
C CYS A 270 1.59 -19.62 -4.79
N ASN A 271 1.65 -19.09 -3.57
CA ASN A 271 2.88 -18.70 -2.90
C ASN A 271 2.63 -18.68 -1.39
N TRP A 272 3.21 -19.63 -0.65
CA TRP A 272 3.07 -19.69 0.80
C TRP A 272 4.09 -18.84 1.59
N GLY A 273 4.90 -18.03 0.91
CA GLY A 273 5.83 -17.09 1.54
C GLY A 273 7.06 -17.79 2.13
N ILE A 274 8.16 -17.04 2.27
CA ILE A 274 9.43 -17.58 2.77
C ILE A 274 9.36 -17.96 4.26
N PHE A 275 8.45 -17.37 5.04
CA PHE A 275 8.25 -17.78 6.43
C PHE A 275 7.82 -19.25 6.57
N ASN A 276 6.98 -19.75 5.64
CA ASN A 276 6.61 -21.16 5.59
C ASN A 276 7.75 -22.04 5.06
N ASP A 277 8.63 -21.49 4.21
CA ASP A 277 9.87 -22.19 3.80
C ASP A 277 10.79 -22.40 5.02
N PHE A 278 10.94 -21.39 5.88
CA PHE A 278 11.70 -21.52 7.13
C PHE A 278 11.07 -22.54 8.09
N TYR A 279 9.74 -22.57 8.18
CA TYR A 279 9.05 -23.60 8.95
C TYR A 279 9.32 -25.01 8.39
N ALA A 280 9.18 -25.20 7.08
CA ALA A 280 9.42 -26.50 6.46
C ALA A 280 10.88 -26.94 6.61
N ALA A 281 11.81 -26.00 6.48
CA ALA A 281 13.24 -26.23 6.71
C ALA A 281 13.57 -26.60 8.15
N SER A 282 12.84 -26.04 9.11
CA SER A 282 12.92 -26.43 10.52
C SER A 282 12.48 -27.87 10.76
N ILE A 283 11.39 -28.30 10.14
CA ILE A 283 10.90 -29.68 10.29
C ILE A 283 11.86 -30.68 9.64
N ALA A 284 12.38 -30.34 8.45
CA ALA A 284 13.30 -31.20 7.71
C ALA A 284 14.76 -31.14 8.21
N ASN A 285 15.11 -30.13 9.03
CA ASN A 285 16.47 -29.80 9.41
C ASN A 285 17.42 -29.72 8.19
N GLY A 286 17.02 -28.96 7.17
CA GLY A 286 17.74 -28.89 5.91
C GLY A 286 17.71 -27.52 5.24
N SER A 287 18.56 -27.34 4.23
CA SER A 287 18.80 -26.03 3.62
C SER A 287 17.85 -25.74 2.45
N LEU A 288 17.53 -24.45 2.27
CA LEU A 288 16.83 -23.91 1.10
C LEU A 288 17.76 -23.64 -0.08
N VAL A 289 19.08 -23.66 0.13
CA VAL A 289 20.07 -23.41 -0.93
C VAL A 289 20.31 -24.70 -1.70
N ARG A 290 20.06 -24.68 -3.02
CA ARG A 290 20.10 -25.87 -3.89
C ARG A 290 21.45 -26.58 -3.92
N SER A 291 22.55 -25.84 -3.79
CA SER A 291 23.90 -26.41 -3.78
C SER A 291 24.31 -27.01 -2.42
N ALA A 292 23.48 -26.90 -1.38
CA ALA A 292 23.76 -27.47 -0.07
C ALA A 292 23.60 -28.99 -0.09
N THR A 293 24.40 -29.70 0.71
CA THR A 293 24.36 -31.16 0.80
C THR A 293 23.08 -31.69 1.46
N ASN A 294 22.39 -30.85 2.24
CA ASN A 294 21.13 -31.12 2.91
C ASN A 294 19.96 -30.30 2.32
N TYR A 295 19.99 -30.01 1.01
CA TYR A 295 18.91 -29.30 0.33
C TYR A 295 17.56 -30.05 0.43
N ILE A 296 16.48 -29.33 0.73
CA ILE A 296 15.15 -29.92 0.98
C ILE A 296 14.10 -29.59 -0.07
N GLY A 297 14.45 -28.85 -1.13
CA GLY A 297 13.50 -28.56 -2.20
C GLY A 297 13.18 -29.79 -3.05
N ASP A 298 12.70 -29.54 -4.27
CA ASP A 298 12.26 -30.54 -5.24
C ASP A 298 11.16 -31.50 -4.72
N GLY A 299 10.25 -30.98 -3.87
CA GLY A 299 9.02 -31.65 -3.43
C GLY A 299 8.76 -31.57 -1.91
N SER A 300 9.79 -31.69 -1.08
CA SER A 300 9.62 -31.81 0.37
C SER A 300 9.04 -30.55 1.03
N LEU A 301 9.37 -29.36 0.50
CA LEU A 301 8.83 -28.09 1.00
C LEU A 301 7.30 -28.04 0.90
N GLU A 302 6.74 -28.56 -0.19
CA GLU A 302 5.29 -28.61 -0.40
C GLU A 302 4.61 -29.62 0.50
N ASP A 303 5.18 -30.81 0.61
CA ASP A 303 4.62 -31.87 1.44
C ASP A 303 4.57 -31.46 2.93
N ILE A 304 5.59 -30.74 3.40
CA ILE A 304 5.70 -30.31 4.79
C ILE A 304 4.81 -29.09 5.08
N SER A 305 4.78 -28.11 4.17
CA SER A 305 3.97 -26.90 4.39
C SER A 305 2.47 -27.19 4.35
N GLY A 306 2.05 -28.33 3.78
CA GLY A 306 0.66 -28.75 3.67
C GLY A 306 -0.31 -27.78 2.96
N PRO A 307 0.11 -26.90 2.01
CA PRO A 307 -0.80 -25.97 1.33
C PRO A 307 -1.79 -26.67 0.39
N TYR A 308 -1.62 -27.97 0.11
CA TYR A 308 -2.47 -28.72 -0.84
C TYR A 308 -2.80 -30.16 -0.43
N PRO A 309 -4.04 -30.62 -0.68
CA PRO A 309 -4.38 -32.04 -0.64
C PRO A 309 -4.25 -32.77 -2.00
N THR A 310 -4.16 -32.09 -3.16
CA THR A 310 -4.30 -32.77 -4.47
C THR A 310 -3.45 -32.29 -5.66
N THR A 311 -2.92 -31.05 -5.71
CA THR A 311 -2.12 -30.55 -6.86
C THR A 311 -0.93 -29.71 -6.38
N PRO A 312 0.33 -30.09 -6.66
CA PRO A 312 1.50 -29.32 -6.22
C PRO A 312 1.66 -28.00 -7.01
N ALA A 313 1.90 -26.87 -6.33
CA ALA A 313 2.06 -25.55 -6.97
C ALA A 313 3.40 -25.38 -7.68
N SER A 314 4.40 -26.16 -7.29
CA SER A 314 5.75 -26.17 -7.85
C SER A 314 5.81 -26.81 -9.24
N ILE A 315 4.72 -27.49 -9.64
CA ILE A 315 4.52 -28.07 -10.97
C ILE A 315 3.91 -27.05 -11.95
N ILE A 316 3.29 -25.98 -11.45
CA ILE A 316 2.68 -24.88 -12.24
C ILE A 316 3.74 -23.83 -12.59
#